data_AF-A0A954Y798-F1
#
_entry.id   AF-A0A954Y798-F1
#
_cell.length_a   1.000
_cell.length_b   1.000
_cell.length_c   1.000
_cell.angle_alpha   90.00
_cell.angle_beta   90.00
_cell.angle_gamma   90.00
#
_symmetry.space_group_name_H-M   'P 1'
#
loop_
_entity.id
_entity.type
_entity.pdbx_description
1 polymer ?
#
loop_
_entity_poly.entity_id
_entity_poly.type
_entity_poly.pdbx_seq_one_letter_code
_entity_poly.pdbx_strand_id
1 'polypeptide(L)'
;LAYVPPADEGQRVAQLQKKRAQQTADFGIEAAVQNALESTEPMNAELIEKAVDFAQRLETLDSSEDSWAHTIVSTAMIATRDGSDALLDKHETWVRGVLAGVFSDTRRDFAREMRDGIRFNPVAMATLGLIHLSKRRPLQSDSLLLLELAGRETAEAAAGFGAGLGVLAEIHPRLIPAALRCALSAQIHPTRRWEETKDTWAARKAQYLERVRAAIDAERAWLKGDAQEPDWPEFPEPVLNIRRGTCTDGDHAPKHPATAKWEYQEVYTQRAALWLRQLTQNSRERDSEWPAILVETYAAWTARANGAGCEESAETNNQADNWNGVFFRLLARTLLGSDLDHASSQIVRAIAGPDRSFFDIAEILVPVLDDLHFNDLGLDLGMALRLRGHIADRLMRTAGWRRERERSEMSVEMRIGPAIGVLFFNRYSSFGGSHCYLLEKGIDRVDSFFPQITRLIQDGSVPFTALLTMNLLEVSPRSEHTAFFLSSALTWLRKQPNNKPLWVDGGLGARLAQWLELAAASDATLRATTHPLRAQVDDLLARLVRVGVAEAHRVERALAQPTSPNE
;
A
#
# COMPACT_ATOMS: atom_id res chain seq x y z
N LEU A 1 -56.06 -38.44 16.58
CA LEU A 1 -55.80 -39.16 15.31
C LEU A 1 -54.42 -38.74 14.83
N ALA A 2 -53.41 -39.60 14.99
CA ALA A 2 -52.07 -39.34 14.47
C ALA A 2 -52.09 -39.66 12.96
N TYR A 3 -51.67 -38.70 12.15
CA TYR A 3 -51.54 -38.90 10.71
C TYR A 3 -50.50 -39.99 10.43
N VAL A 4 -50.91 -41.07 9.76
CA VAL A 4 -50.01 -42.12 9.26
C VAL A 4 -49.85 -41.84 7.76
N PRO A 5 -48.67 -41.40 7.30
CA PRO A 5 -48.45 -41.10 5.89
C PRO A 5 -48.67 -42.37 5.04
N PRO A 6 -49.30 -42.26 3.86
CA PRO A 6 -49.34 -43.33 2.87
C PRO A 6 -47.92 -43.79 2.51
N ALA A 7 -47.75 -45.06 2.13
CA ALA A 7 -46.44 -45.64 1.82
C ALA A 7 -45.65 -44.82 0.76
N ASP A 8 -46.36 -44.25 -0.22
CA ASP A 8 -45.78 -43.40 -1.26
C ASP A 8 -45.25 -42.06 -0.72
N GLU A 9 -45.90 -41.50 0.31
CA GLU A 9 -45.44 -40.29 0.98
C GLU A 9 -44.19 -40.58 1.83
N GLY A 10 -44.15 -41.73 2.51
CA GLY A 10 -42.97 -42.19 3.25
C GLY A 10 -41.74 -42.40 2.35
N GLN A 11 -41.93 -43.01 1.17
CA GLN A 11 -40.86 -43.16 0.17
C GLN A 11 -40.39 -41.80 -0.37
N ARG A 12 -41.31 -40.87 -0.65
CA ARG A 12 -40.98 -39.53 -1.14
C ARG A 12 -40.24 -38.70 -0.10
N VAL A 13 -40.63 -38.78 1.18
CA VAL A 13 -39.93 -38.11 2.29
C VAL A 13 -38.53 -38.71 2.48
N ALA A 14 -38.37 -40.03 2.42
CA ALA A 14 -37.05 -40.67 2.51
C ALA A 14 -36.11 -40.26 1.35
N GLN A 15 -36.64 -40.15 0.12
CA GLN A 15 -35.88 -39.64 -1.03
C GLN A 15 -35.48 -38.17 -0.83
N LEU A 16 -36.38 -37.32 -0.33
CA LEU A 16 -36.10 -35.91 -0.03
C LEU A 16 -35.06 -35.77 1.08
N GLN A 17 -35.13 -36.58 2.13
CA GLN A 17 -34.14 -36.60 3.22
C GLN A 17 -32.77 -37.04 2.71
N LYS A 18 -32.70 -38.07 1.86
CA LYS A 18 -31.45 -38.52 1.24
C LYS A 18 -30.84 -37.42 0.36
N LYS A 19 -31.67 -36.76 -0.46
CA LYS A 19 -31.24 -35.62 -1.30
C LYS A 19 -30.75 -34.45 -0.45
N ARG A 20 -31.44 -34.12 0.63
CA ARG A 20 -31.04 -33.05 1.57
C ARG A 20 -29.75 -33.37 2.31
N ALA A 21 -29.56 -34.61 2.73
CA ALA A 21 -28.32 -35.05 3.38
C ALA A 21 -27.13 -34.92 2.42
N GLN A 22 -27.30 -35.33 1.16
CA GLN A 22 -26.29 -35.17 0.12
C GLN A 22 -25.98 -33.69 -0.15
N GLN A 23 -27.00 -32.85 -0.31
CA GLN A 23 -26.81 -31.40 -0.48
C GLN A 23 -26.11 -30.74 0.70
N THR A 24 -26.39 -31.19 1.93
CA THR A 24 -25.73 -30.66 3.14
C THR A 24 -24.26 -31.06 3.18
N ALA A 25 -23.93 -32.29 2.76
CA ALA A 25 -22.55 -32.76 2.67
C ALA A 25 -21.78 -32.03 1.56
N ASP A 26 -22.37 -31.88 0.38
CA ASP A 26 -21.78 -31.17 -0.76
C ASP A 26 -21.53 -29.68 -0.40
N PHE A 27 -22.48 -29.01 0.26
CA PHE A 27 -22.29 -27.65 0.79
C PHE A 27 -21.18 -27.56 1.85
N GLY A 28 -21.06 -28.58 2.71
CA GLY A 28 -19.99 -28.66 3.70
C GLY A 28 -18.60 -28.76 3.06
N ILE A 29 -18.48 -29.51 1.96
CA ILE A 29 -17.24 -29.63 1.18
C ILE A 29 -16.93 -28.30 0.50
N GLU A 30 -17.90 -27.66 -0.16
CA GLU A 30 -17.72 -26.36 -0.80
C GLU A 30 -17.26 -25.28 0.19
N ALA A 31 -17.91 -25.17 1.35
CA ALA A 31 -17.53 -24.22 2.38
C ALA A 31 -16.11 -24.46 2.90
N ALA A 32 -15.72 -25.73 3.07
CA ALA A 32 -14.37 -26.07 3.52
C ALA A 32 -13.30 -25.73 2.47
N VAL A 33 -13.58 -25.98 1.18
CA VAL A 33 -12.72 -25.57 0.06
C VAL A 33 -12.55 -24.05 0.04
N GLN A 34 -13.63 -23.28 0.17
CA GLN A 34 -13.55 -21.81 0.18
C GLN A 34 -12.74 -21.26 1.36
N ASN A 35 -12.89 -21.85 2.55
CA ASN A 35 -12.12 -21.45 3.73
C ASN A 35 -10.63 -21.80 3.58
N ALA A 36 -10.32 -22.93 2.95
CA ALA A 36 -8.94 -23.37 2.72
C ALA A 36 -8.17 -22.45 1.75
N LEU A 37 -8.85 -21.71 0.87
CA LEU A 37 -8.20 -20.72 -0.02
C LEU A 37 -7.52 -19.58 0.76
N GLU A 38 -8.09 -19.17 1.90
CA GLU A 38 -7.58 -18.09 2.75
C GLU A 38 -6.70 -18.61 3.91
N SER A 39 -6.72 -19.92 4.16
CA SER A 39 -5.93 -20.57 5.20
C SER A 39 -4.50 -20.84 4.74
N THR A 40 -3.54 -20.63 5.64
CA THR A 40 -2.15 -21.10 5.51
C THR A 40 -1.96 -22.53 6.03
N GLU A 41 -2.93 -23.07 6.76
CA GLU A 41 -2.89 -24.45 7.25
C GLU A 41 -3.37 -25.44 6.18
N PRO A 42 -2.70 -26.59 6.02
CA PRO A 42 -3.05 -27.57 5.01
C PRO A 42 -4.38 -28.23 5.32
N MET A 43 -5.20 -28.40 4.28
CA MET A 43 -6.46 -29.12 4.40
C MET A 43 -6.23 -30.62 4.67
N ASN A 44 -7.12 -31.26 5.44
CA ASN A 44 -7.03 -32.70 5.70
C ASN A 44 -7.12 -33.51 4.38
N ALA A 45 -6.17 -34.43 4.17
CA ALA A 45 -6.07 -35.27 2.98
C ALA A 45 -7.38 -36.01 2.63
N GLU A 46 -8.10 -36.54 3.63
CA GLU A 46 -9.38 -37.24 3.40
C GLU A 46 -10.47 -36.28 2.87
N LEU A 47 -10.42 -35.01 3.30
CA LEU A 47 -11.35 -34.00 2.83
C LEU A 47 -10.99 -33.55 1.40
N ILE A 48 -9.70 -33.52 1.05
CA ILE A 48 -9.25 -33.20 -0.31
C ILE A 48 -9.71 -34.29 -1.29
N GLU A 49 -9.58 -35.57 -0.94
CA GLU A 49 -10.09 -36.67 -1.77
C GLU A 49 -11.59 -36.54 -2.03
N LYS A 50 -12.38 -36.29 -0.98
CA LYS A 50 -13.83 -36.04 -1.10
C LYS A 50 -14.14 -34.80 -1.96
N ALA A 51 -13.32 -33.76 -1.87
CA ALA A 51 -13.47 -32.55 -2.67
C ALA A 51 -13.19 -32.82 -4.16
N VAL A 52 -12.14 -33.59 -4.49
CA VAL A 52 -11.83 -33.97 -5.88
C VAL A 52 -12.96 -34.80 -6.47
N ASP A 53 -13.45 -35.80 -5.75
CA ASP A 53 -14.59 -36.61 -6.18
C ASP A 53 -15.86 -35.76 -6.37
N PHE A 54 -16.06 -34.75 -5.52
CA PHE A 54 -17.17 -33.79 -5.68
C PHE A 54 -16.98 -32.91 -6.93
N ALA A 55 -15.81 -32.33 -7.14
CA ALA A 55 -15.51 -31.48 -8.29
C ALA A 55 -15.66 -32.23 -9.63
N GLN A 56 -15.21 -33.47 -9.71
CA GLN A 56 -15.40 -34.31 -10.90
C GLN A 56 -16.88 -34.64 -11.16
N ARG A 57 -17.68 -34.82 -10.11
CA ARG A 57 -19.15 -34.95 -10.27
C ARG A 57 -19.76 -33.67 -10.81
N LEU A 58 -19.33 -32.50 -10.36
CA LEU A 58 -19.82 -31.21 -10.85
C LEU A 58 -19.54 -31.00 -12.34
N GLU A 59 -18.38 -31.43 -12.85
CA GLU A 59 -18.07 -31.34 -14.30
C GLU A 59 -19.03 -32.15 -15.18
N THR A 60 -19.56 -33.26 -14.66
CA THR A 60 -20.52 -34.11 -15.41
C THR A 60 -21.94 -33.55 -15.44
N LEU A 61 -22.24 -32.58 -14.57
CA LEU A 61 -23.53 -31.93 -14.51
C LEU A 61 -23.49 -30.74 -15.47
N ASP A 62 -24.18 -30.87 -16.60
CA ASP A 62 -24.28 -29.83 -17.63
C ASP A 62 -25.10 -28.63 -17.11
N SER A 63 -24.48 -27.79 -16.28
CA SER A 63 -25.07 -26.55 -15.81
C SER A 63 -24.13 -25.37 -16.04
N SER A 64 -24.72 -24.27 -16.51
CA SER A 64 -24.07 -22.99 -16.75
C SER A 64 -23.86 -22.18 -15.47
N GLU A 65 -23.82 -22.81 -14.29
CA GLU A 65 -23.63 -22.09 -13.02
C GLU A 65 -22.14 -21.73 -12.82
N ASP A 66 -21.83 -20.44 -12.91
CA ASP A 66 -20.49 -19.88 -12.63
C ASP A 66 -19.92 -20.31 -11.25
N SER A 67 -20.80 -20.67 -10.31
CA SER A 67 -20.44 -21.17 -8.97
C SER A 67 -19.71 -22.52 -9.00
N TRP A 68 -20.05 -23.41 -9.93
CA TRP A 68 -19.44 -24.74 -10.00
C TRP A 68 -18.06 -24.68 -10.62
N ALA A 69 -17.88 -23.85 -11.66
CA ALA A 69 -16.57 -23.58 -12.25
C ALA A 69 -15.59 -23.05 -11.19
N HIS A 70 -16.06 -22.15 -10.31
CA HIS A 70 -15.27 -21.65 -9.19
C HIS A 70 -14.83 -22.75 -8.22
N THR A 71 -15.75 -23.63 -7.83
CA THR A 71 -15.48 -24.74 -6.90
C THR A 71 -14.51 -25.76 -7.49
N ILE A 72 -14.64 -26.07 -8.78
CA ILE A 72 -13.74 -27.00 -9.49
C ILE A 72 -12.30 -26.46 -9.49
N VAL A 73 -12.11 -25.18 -9.83
CA VAL A 73 -10.78 -24.55 -9.86
C VAL A 73 -10.18 -24.43 -8.47
N SER A 74 -10.98 -24.05 -7.48
CA SER A 74 -10.56 -23.98 -6.07
C SER A 74 -10.07 -25.34 -5.58
N THR A 75 -10.81 -26.40 -5.89
CA THR A 75 -10.45 -27.77 -5.54
C THR A 75 -9.17 -28.22 -6.23
N ALA A 76 -9.03 -27.95 -7.52
CA ALA A 76 -7.82 -28.28 -8.28
C ALA A 76 -6.57 -27.57 -7.70
N MET A 77 -6.70 -26.29 -7.33
CA MET A 77 -5.62 -25.55 -6.68
C MET A 77 -5.24 -26.17 -5.32
N ILE A 78 -6.23 -26.43 -4.44
CA ILE A 78 -5.98 -27.04 -3.12
C ILE A 78 -5.36 -28.44 -3.27
N ALA A 79 -5.80 -29.24 -4.24
CA ALA A 79 -5.20 -30.55 -4.50
C ALA A 79 -3.70 -30.44 -4.83
N THR A 80 -3.27 -29.41 -5.57
CA THR A 80 -1.84 -29.18 -5.85
C THR A 80 -1.05 -28.66 -4.66
N ARG A 81 -1.67 -27.80 -3.84
CA ARG A 81 -1.03 -27.18 -2.68
C ARG A 81 -0.89 -28.14 -1.50
N ASP A 82 -2.01 -28.78 -1.12
CA ASP A 82 -2.16 -29.53 0.13
C ASP A 82 -2.36 -31.04 -0.08
N GLY A 83 -2.67 -31.48 -1.31
CA GLY A 83 -2.97 -32.88 -1.60
C GLY A 83 -1.76 -33.81 -1.44
N SER A 84 -1.98 -35.10 -1.19
CA SER A 84 -0.90 -36.10 -1.12
C SER A 84 -0.28 -36.34 -2.50
N ASP A 85 0.97 -36.82 -2.55
CA ASP A 85 1.61 -37.16 -3.83
C ASP A 85 0.86 -38.27 -4.58
N ALA A 86 0.31 -39.25 -3.85
CA ALA A 86 -0.51 -40.32 -4.44
C ALA A 86 -1.79 -39.79 -5.08
N LEU A 87 -2.42 -38.77 -4.48
CA LEU A 87 -3.59 -38.11 -5.07
C LEU A 87 -3.22 -37.41 -6.38
N LEU A 88 -2.10 -36.68 -6.40
CA LEU A 88 -1.63 -36.02 -7.61
C LEU A 88 -1.26 -37.02 -8.70
N ASP A 89 -0.58 -38.13 -8.38
CA ASP A 89 -0.23 -39.15 -9.38
C ASP A 89 -1.48 -39.71 -10.10
N LYS A 90 -2.61 -39.78 -9.39
CA LYS A 90 -3.89 -40.24 -9.95
C LYS A 90 -4.64 -39.14 -10.73
N HIS A 91 -4.56 -37.89 -10.27
CA HIS A 91 -5.42 -36.80 -10.75
C HIS A 91 -4.66 -35.66 -11.47
N GLU A 92 -3.35 -35.78 -11.71
CA GLU A 92 -2.52 -34.72 -12.33
C GLU A 92 -3.09 -34.27 -13.68
N THR A 93 -3.45 -35.21 -14.56
CA THR A 93 -4.00 -34.88 -15.88
C THR A 93 -5.31 -34.10 -15.78
N TRP A 94 -6.16 -34.45 -14.81
CA TRP A 94 -7.40 -33.73 -14.55
C TRP A 94 -7.10 -32.32 -14.05
N VAL A 95 -6.21 -32.16 -13.07
CA VAL A 95 -5.84 -30.84 -12.55
C VAL A 95 -5.29 -29.96 -13.67
N ARG A 96 -4.31 -30.45 -14.46
CA ARG A 96 -3.76 -29.68 -15.58
C ARG A 96 -4.83 -29.30 -16.60
N GLY A 97 -5.80 -30.18 -16.86
CA GLY A 97 -6.94 -29.91 -17.73
C GLY A 97 -7.83 -28.78 -17.21
N VAL A 98 -8.18 -28.79 -15.92
CA VAL A 98 -8.95 -27.73 -15.26
C VAL A 98 -8.22 -26.39 -15.35
N LEU A 99 -6.93 -26.37 -15.00
CA LEU A 99 -6.11 -25.16 -15.04
C LEU A 99 -6.02 -24.58 -16.47
N ALA A 100 -5.75 -25.43 -17.46
CA ALA A 100 -5.69 -25.03 -18.86
C ALA A 100 -7.05 -24.52 -19.38
N GLY A 101 -8.16 -25.13 -18.93
CA GLY A 101 -9.51 -24.67 -19.23
C GLY A 101 -9.74 -23.24 -18.76
N VAL A 102 -9.34 -22.90 -17.54
CA VAL A 102 -9.41 -21.52 -17.01
C VAL A 102 -8.56 -20.57 -17.83
N PHE A 103 -7.32 -20.97 -18.16
CA PHE A 103 -6.43 -20.13 -18.94
C PHE A 103 -6.97 -19.87 -20.34
N SER A 104 -7.75 -20.76 -20.93
CA SER A 104 -8.35 -20.56 -22.24
C SER A 104 -9.43 -19.46 -22.26
N ASP A 105 -10.01 -19.10 -21.10
CA ASP A 105 -10.94 -17.98 -21.00
C ASP A 105 -10.18 -16.66 -21.16
N THR A 106 -10.55 -15.90 -22.20
CA THR A 106 -9.96 -14.59 -22.54
C THR A 106 -10.94 -13.44 -22.33
N ARG A 107 -12.11 -13.72 -21.73
CA ARG A 107 -13.09 -12.69 -21.39
C ARG A 107 -12.52 -11.76 -20.32
N ARG A 108 -12.58 -10.45 -20.59
CA ARG A 108 -12.13 -9.43 -19.63
C ARG A 108 -13.15 -9.29 -18.51
N ASP A 109 -12.71 -9.46 -17.27
CA ASP A 109 -13.53 -9.16 -16.10
C ASP A 109 -12.80 -8.16 -15.19
N PHE A 110 -13.14 -6.88 -15.36
CA PHE A 110 -12.57 -5.79 -14.56
C PHE A 110 -12.82 -5.95 -13.06
N ALA A 111 -13.89 -6.65 -12.64
CA ALA A 111 -14.16 -6.86 -11.22
C ALA A 111 -13.16 -7.82 -10.58
N ARG A 112 -12.58 -8.75 -11.35
CA ARG A 112 -11.56 -9.71 -10.88
C ARG A 112 -10.18 -9.07 -10.69
N GLU A 113 -9.89 -7.99 -11.41
CA GLU A 113 -8.64 -7.23 -11.29
C GLU A 113 -8.61 -6.31 -10.05
N MET A 114 -9.79 -5.83 -9.61
CA MET A 114 -9.88 -4.86 -8.51
C MET A 114 -10.03 -5.46 -7.12
N ARG A 115 -10.40 -6.74 -7.00
CA ARG A 115 -10.53 -7.41 -5.70
C ARG A 115 -9.18 -7.96 -5.26
N ASP A 116 -8.76 -7.59 -4.05
CA ASP A 116 -7.57 -8.17 -3.45
C ASP A 116 -7.80 -9.65 -3.09
N GLY A 117 -6.77 -10.47 -3.26
CA GLY A 117 -6.78 -11.91 -2.96
C GLY A 117 -7.15 -12.81 -4.14
N ILE A 118 -7.00 -14.13 -3.94
CA ILE A 118 -7.25 -15.15 -4.98
C ILE A 118 -8.69 -15.66 -4.99
N ARG A 119 -9.42 -15.50 -3.87
CA ARG A 119 -10.72 -16.15 -3.64
C ARG A 119 -11.76 -15.88 -4.71
N PHE A 120 -11.78 -14.72 -5.34
CA PHE A 120 -12.79 -14.38 -6.37
C PHE A 120 -12.21 -14.36 -7.79
N ASN A 121 -10.99 -14.85 -7.97
CA ASN A 121 -10.27 -14.79 -9.23
C ASN A 121 -9.81 -16.19 -9.66
N PRO A 122 -10.58 -16.88 -10.54
CA PRO A 122 -10.24 -18.22 -11.02
C PRO A 122 -8.89 -18.28 -11.72
N VAL A 123 -8.49 -17.23 -12.45
CA VAL A 123 -7.17 -17.17 -13.11
C VAL A 123 -6.05 -17.12 -12.06
N ALA A 124 -6.22 -16.34 -11.00
CA ALA A 124 -5.25 -16.29 -9.90
C ALA A 124 -5.15 -17.64 -9.16
N MET A 125 -6.29 -18.28 -8.85
CA MET A 125 -6.31 -19.61 -8.25
C MET A 125 -5.63 -20.64 -9.15
N ALA A 126 -5.92 -20.62 -10.45
CA ALA A 126 -5.32 -21.53 -11.40
C ALA A 126 -3.81 -21.29 -11.56
N THR A 127 -3.38 -20.02 -11.57
CA THR A 127 -1.95 -19.65 -11.60
C THR A 127 -1.22 -20.15 -10.36
N LEU A 128 -1.80 -19.97 -9.17
CA LEU A 128 -1.24 -20.51 -7.93
C LEU A 128 -1.14 -22.04 -7.97
N GLY A 129 -2.17 -22.72 -8.47
CA GLY A 129 -2.16 -24.17 -8.65
C GLY A 129 -1.05 -24.64 -9.58
N LEU A 130 -0.81 -23.93 -10.69
CA LEU A 130 0.30 -24.22 -11.61
C LEU A 130 1.67 -24.03 -10.94
N ILE A 131 1.84 -23.01 -10.10
CA ILE A 131 3.08 -22.77 -9.35
C ILE A 131 3.36 -23.94 -8.39
N HIS A 132 2.38 -24.36 -7.59
CA HIS A 132 2.53 -25.51 -6.69
C HIS A 132 2.73 -26.82 -7.44
N LEU A 133 2.05 -27.00 -8.56
CA LEU A 133 2.23 -28.17 -9.42
C LEU A 133 3.63 -28.22 -10.01
N SER A 134 4.17 -27.08 -10.45
CA SER A 134 5.55 -26.97 -10.95
C SER A 134 6.58 -27.36 -9.90
N LYS A 135 6.32 -27.07 -8.61
CA LYS A 135 7.17 -27.51 -7.49
C LYS A 135 7.24 -29.03 -7.38
N ARG A 136 6.08 -29.68 -7.50
CA ARG A 136 5.89 -31.09 -7.15
C ARG A 136 6.07 -32.03 -8.33
N ARG A 137 5.68 -31.59 -9.53
CA ARG A 137 5.69 -32.33 -10.80
C ARG A 137 6.12 -31.37 -11.91
N PRO A 138 7.42 -31.01 -11.98
CA PRO A 138 7.89 -30.01 -12.93
C PRO A 138 7.73 -30.48 -14.36
N LEU A 139 6.99 -29.72 -15.18
CA LEU A 139 7.05 -29.83 -16.63
C LEU A 139 7.74 -28.61 -17.24
N GLN A 140 8.51 -28.84 -18.29
CA GLN A 140 9.19 -27.76 -19.02
C GLN A 140 8.21 -26.75 -19.64
N SER A 141 6.95 -27.15 -19.86
CA SER A 141 5.88 -26.27 -20.34
C SER A 141 5.35 -25.31 -19.27
N ASP A 142 5.56 -25.59 -17.98
CA ASP A 142 4.90 -24.84 -16.91
C ASP A 142 5.48 -23.41 -16.80
N SER A 143 6.80 -23.27 -16.92
CA SER A 143 7.45 -21.95 -16.95
C SER A 143 7.03 -21.13 -18.16
N LEU A 144 6.80 -21.77 -19.32
CA LEU A 144 6.30 -21.10 -20.52
C LEU A 144 4.88 -20.58 -20.29
N LEU A 145 4.00 -21.41 -19.75
CA LEU A 145 2.61 -21.03 -19.48
C LEU A 145 2.53 -19.89 -18.46
N LEU A 146 3.41 -19.88 -17.45
CA LEU A 146 3.53 -18.78 -16.50
C LEU A 146 3.96 -17.46 -17.18
N LEU A 147 4.94 -17.50 -18.09
CA LEU A 147 5.34 -16.31 -18.86
C LEU A 147 4.22 -15.82 -19.81
N GLU A 148 3.49 -16.74 -20.45
CA GLU A 148 2.34 -16.41 -21.29
C GLU A 148 1.20 -15.77 -20.50
N LEU A 149 0.96 -16.24 -19.26
CA LEU A 149 -0.01 -15.64 -18.33
C LEU A 149 0.43 -14.22 -17.91
N ALA A 150 1.73 -14.03 -17.65
CA ALA A 150 2.26 -12.71 -17.31
C ALA A 150 2.17 -11.71 -18.48
N GLY A 151 2.37 -12.18 -19.72
CA GLY A 151 2.24 -11.38 -20.93
C GLY A 151 0.80 -11.08 -21.38
N ARG A 152 -0.22 -11.42 -20.58
CA ARG A 152 -1.60 -11.06 -20.91
C ARG A 152 -1.85 -9.55 -20.73
N GLU A 153 -2.80 -9.05 -21.51
CA GLU A 153 -3.30 -7.69 -21.35
C GLU A 153 -4.03 -7.50 -20.00
N THR A 154 -4.65 -8.54 -19.44
CA THR A 154 -5.30 -8.49 -18.12
C THR A 154 -4.31 -8.81 -17.00
N ALA A 155 -4.52 -8.22 -15.82
CA ALA A 155 -3.67 -8.40 -14.64
C ALA A 155 -4.19 -9.46 -13.67
N GLU A 156 -5.11 -10.33 -14.11
CA GLU A 156 -5.80 -11.31 -13.25
C GLU A 156 -4.83 -12.34 -12.65
N ALA A 157 -3.80 -12.74 -13.40
CA ALA A 157 -2.80 -13.70 -12.93
C ALA A 157 -1.91 -13.13 -11.81
N ALA A 158 -1.76 -11.80 -11.70
CA ALA A 158 -0.83 -11.16 -10.77
C ALA A 158 -1.07 -11.59 -9.32
N ALA A 159 -2.33 -11.69 -8.87
CA ALA A 159 -2.66 -12.13 -7.52
C ALA A 159 -2.22 -13.58 -7.24
N GLY A 160 -2.29 -14.46 -8.25
CA GLY A 160 -1.81 -15.84 -8.15
C GLY A 160 -0.30 -15.93 -8.03
N PHE A 161 0.43 -15.11 -8.80
CA PHE A 161 1.87 -14.96 -8.68
C PHE A 161 2.29 -14.43 -7.30
N GLY A 162 1.58 -13.43 -6.77
CA GLY A 162 1.86 -12.89 -5.43
C GLY A 162 1.66 -13.93 -4.33
N ALA A 163 0.55 -14.68 -4.37
CA ALA A 163 0.30 -15.77 -3.42
C ALA A 163 1.33 -16.91 -3.52
N GLY A 164 1.82 -17.20 -4.72
CA GLY A 164 2.83 -18.22 -4.99
C GLY A 164 4.28 -17.74 -4.93
N LEU A 165 4.53 -16.47 -4.54
CA LEU A 165 5.84 -15.83 -4.69
C LEU A 165 6.95 -16.57 -3.92
N GLY A 166 6.66 -17.03 -2.69
CA GLY A 166 7.63 -17.79 -1.90
C GLY A 166 8.02 -19.12 -2.57
N VAL A 167 7.04 -19.79 -3.17
CA VAL A 167 7.28 -21.03 -3.91
C VAL A 167 8.08 -20.78 -5.19
N LEU A 168 7.79 -19.67 -5.90
CA LEU A 168 8.56 -19.29 -7.08
C LEU A 168 10.02 -18.95 -6.76
N ALA A 169 10.26 -18.27 -5.64
CA ALA A 169 11.61 -17.95 -5.17
C ALA A 169 12.43 -19.22 -4.90
N GLU A 170 11.81 -20.27 -4.37
CA GLU A 170 12.46 -21.56 -4.10
C GLU A 170 12.79 -22.35 -5.38
N ILE A 171 11.90 -22.36 -6.39
CA ILE A 171 12.06 -23.23 -7.57
C ILE A 171 12.82 -22.51 -8.69
N HIS A 172 12.41 -21.28 -9.00
CA HIS A 172 12.85 -20.53 -10.17
C HIS A 172 12.94 -19.02 -9.85
N PRO A 173 13.94 -18.56 -9.09
CA PRO A 173 14.05 -17.15 -8.70
C PRO A 173 14.16 -16.20 -9.90
N ARG A 174 14.76 -16.65 -11.01
CA ARG A 174 14.83 -15.88 -12.28
C ARG A 174 13.48 -15.70 -12.98
N LEU A 175 12.49 -16.55 -12.69
CA LEU A 175 11.16 -16.44 -13.28
C LEU A 175 10.40 -15.21 -12.76
N ILE A 176 10.73 -14.72 -11.56
CA ILE A 176 10.11 -13.54 -10.96
C ILE A 176 10.39 -12.27 -11.80
N PRO A 177 11.66 -11.87 -12.05
CA PRO A 177 11.94 -10.73 -12.91
C PRO A 177 11.51 -10.97 -14.37
N ALA A 178 11.61 -12.20 -14.89
CA ALA A 178 11.13 -12.53 -16.24
C ALA A 178 9.62 -12.28 -16.40
N ALA A 179 8.81 -12.79 -15.46
CA ALA A 179 7.37 -12.58 -15.46
C ALA A 179 7.03 -11.09 -15.33
N LEU A 180 7.78 -10.33 -14.50
CA LEU A 180 7.58 -8.89 -14.38
C LEU A 180 7.92 -8.15 -15.68
N ARG A 181 9.04 -8.46 -16.36
CA ARG A 181 9.39 -7.87 -17.66
C ARG A 181 8.33 -8.16 -18.73
N CYS A 182 7.82 -9.39 -18.80
CA CYS A 182 6.69 -9.76 -19.67
C CYS A 182 5.43 -8.94 -19.33
N ALA A 183 5.08 -8.85 -18.05
CA ALA A 183 3.90 -8.14 -17.59
C ALA A 183 3.97 -6.64 -17.89
N LEU A 184 5.09 -5.99 -17.58
CA LEU A 184 5.31 -4.57 -17.89
C LEU A 184 5.29 -4.31 -19.39
N SER A 185 5.87 -5.22 -20.19
CA SER A 185 5.79 -5.15 -21.65
C SER A 185 4.35 -5.20 -22.15
N ALA A 186 3.51 -6.05 -21.55
CA ALA A 186 2.09 -6.14 -21.88
C ALA A 186 1.28 -4.90 -21.45
N GLN A 187 1.71 -4.15 -20.42
CA GLN A 187 0.99 -2.96 -19.98
C GLN A 187 1.26 -1.70 -20.83
N ILE A 188 2.14 -1.79 -21.84
CA ILE A 188 2.36 -0.72 -22.83
C ILE A 188 1.33 -0.88 -23.95
N HIS A 189 0.19 -0.20 -23.80
CA HIS A 189 -0.97 -0.34 -24.67
C HIS A 189 -0.94 0.64 -25.83
N PRO A 190 -1.38 0.22 -27.03
CA PRO A 190 -1.65 1.16 -28.09
C PRO A 190 -2.92 1.98 -27.79
N THR A 191 -2.84 3.30 -27.95
CA THR A 191 -3.99 4.19 -27.78
C THR A 191 -4.75 4.31 -29.10
N ARG A 192 -6.07 4.16 -29.08
CA ARG A 192 -6.93 4.35 -30.25
C ARG A 192 -7.38 5.80 -30.36
N ARG A 193 -7.12 6.43 -31.51
CA ARG A 193 -7.69 7.77 -31.79
C ARG A 193 -9.09 7.64 -32.37
N TRP A 194 -9.95 8.62 -32.07
CA TRP A 194 -11.34 8.63 -32.54
C TRP A 194 -11.43 8.77 -34.08
N GLU A 195 -10.44 9.42 -34.69
CA GLU A 195 -10.31 9.62 -36.15
C GLU A 195 -9.78 8.38 -36.90
N GLU A 196 -9.36 7.33 -36.18
CA GLU A 196 -8.60 6.23 -36.76
C GLU A 196 -9.49 5.12 -37.35
N THR A 197 -9.08 4.59 -38.51
CA THR A 197 -9.78 3.50 -39.20
C THR A 197 -9.66 2.18 -38.44
N LYS A 198 -10.60 1.25 -38.67
CA LYS A 198 -10.55 -0.09 -38.05
C LYS A 198 -9.28 -0.87 -38.43
N ASP A 199 -8.80 -0.72 -39.66
CA ASP A 199 -7.65 -1.48 -40.18
C ASP A 199 -6.32 -1.00 -39.59
N THR A 200 -6.17 0.32 -39.43
CA THR A 200 -4.98 0.91 -38.79
C THR A 200 -4.90 0.55 -37.31
N TRP A 201 -6.04 0.57 -36.61
CA TRP A 201 -6.14 0.05 -35.24
C TRP A 201 -5.80 -1.45 -35.15
N ALA A 202 -6.33 -2.28 -36.06
CA ALA A 202 -6.06 -3.70 -36.10
C ALA A 202 -4.57 -4.01 -36.34
N ALA A 203 -3.93 -3.28 -37.27
CA ALA A 203 -2.50 -3.41 -37.53
C ALA A 203 -1.66 -3.03 -36.30
N ARG A 204 -2.00 -1.93 -35.61
CA ARG A 204 -1.31 -1.53 -34.37
C ARG A 204 -1.50 -2.55 -33.25
N LYS A 205 -2.71 -3.11 -33.11
CA LYS A 205 -2.97 -4.18 -32.14
C LYS A 205 -2.15 -5.44 -32.47
N ALA A 206 -1.98 -5.78 -33.75
CA ALA A 206 -1.14 -6.90 -34.17
C ALA A 206 0.34 -6.66 -33.81
N GLN A 207 0.86 -5.45 -34.09
CA GLN A 207 2.24 -5.07 -33.68
C GLN A 207 2.44 -5.13 -32.17
N TYR A 208 1.44 -4.69 -31.39
CA TYR A 208 1.46 -4.82 -29.93
C TYR A 208 1.57 -6.30 -29.50
N LEU A 209 0.74 -7.18 -30.06
CA LEU A 209 0.77 -8.61 -29.73
C LEU A 209 2.08 -9.28 -30.15
N GLU A 210 2.65 -8.88 -31.28
CA GLU A 210 3.95 -9.36 -31.76
C GLU A 210 5.09 -8.94 -30.82
N ARG A 211 5.10 -7.68 -30.37
CA ARG A 211 6.07 -7.17 -29.38
C ARG A 211 6.01 -7.95 -28.07
N VAL A 212 4.80 -8.21 -27.56
CA VAL A 212 4.61 -8.97 -26.32
C VAL A 212 5.08 -10.42 -26.48
N ARG A 213 4.78 -11.06 -27.62
CA ARG A 213 5.28 -12.41 -27.93
C ARG A 213 6.81 -12.45 -28.01
N ALA A 214 7.42 -11.48 -28.69
CA ALA A 214 8.87 -11.37 -28.77
C ALA A 214 9.51 -11.19 -27.37
N ALA A 215 8.89 -10.43 -26.48
CA ALA A 215 9.34 -10.31 -25.09
C ALA A 215 9.27 -11.66 -24.35
N ILE A 216 8.15 -12.39 -24.47
CA ILE A 216 8.00 -13.74 -23.88
C ILE A 216 9.06 -14.71 -24.42
N ASP A 217 9.31 -14.69 -25.73
CA ASP A 217 10.29 -15.57 -26.38
C ASP A 217 11.72 -15.23 -25.95
N ALA A 218 12.05 -13.95 -25.78
CA ALA A 218 13.35 -13.51 -25.26
C ALA A 218 13.57 -13.98 -23.81
N GLU A 219 12.57 -13.82 -22.94
CA GLU A 219 12.62 -14.32 -21.57
C GLU A 219 12.76 -15.83 -21.52
N ARG A 220 12.05 -16.55 -22.39
CA ARG A 220 12.14 -17.99 -22.51
C ARG A 220 13.55 -18.44 -22.91
N ALA A 221 14.18 -17.77 -23.88
CA ALA A 221 15.53 -18.07 -24.31
C ALA A 221 16.54 -17.83 -23.17
N TRP A 222 16.38 -16.74 -22.42
CA TRP A 222 17.20 -16.45 -21.25
C TRP A 222 17.07 -17.49 -20.14
N LEU A 223 15.84 -17.88 -19.78
CA LEU A 223 15.60 -18.88 -18.73
C LEU A 223 16.16 -20.27 -19.10
N LYS A 224 16.27 -20.60 -20.39
CA LYS A 224 16.92 -21.82 -20.87
C LYS A 224 18.45 -21.73 -20.91
N GLY A 225 19.02 -20.53 -20.79
CA GLY A 225 20.45 -20.28 -20.95
C GLY A 225 20.90 -20.10 -22.41
N ASP A 226 19.95 -19.96 -23.35
CA ASP A 226 20.23 -19.81 -24.78
C ASP A 226 20.52 -18.35 -25.18
N ALA A 227 20.20 -17.39 -24.31
CA ALA A 227 20.36 -15.95 -24.54
C ALA A 227 20.79 -15.19 -23.26
N GLN A 228 21.19 -13.93 -23.43
CA GLN A 228 21.46 -13.01 -22.32
C GLN A 228 20.16 -12.51 -21.68
N GLU A 229 20.28 -11.95 -20.47
CA GLU A 229 19.15 -11.35 -19.75
C GLU A 229 18.54 -10.19 -20.56
N PRO A 230 17.23 -10.19 -20.84
CA PRO A 230 16.59 -9.10 -21.53
C PRO A 230 16.58 -7.81 -20.70
N ASP A 231 16.69 -6.67 -21.38
CA ASP A 231 16.53 -5.36 -20.77
C ASP A 231 15.08 -5.15 -20.28
N TRP A 232 14.92 -4.23 -19.31
CA TRP A 232 13.60 -3.79 -18.87
C TRP A 232 12.86 -3.05 -20.01
N PRO A 233 11.53 -3.23 -20.15
CA PRO A 233 10.79 -2.59 -21.22
C PRO A 233 10.78 -1.06 -21.08
N GLU A 234 11.11 -0.36 -22.16
CA GLU A 234 11.08 1.09 -22.22
C GLU A 234 9.63 1.61 -22.18
N PHE A 235 9.33 2.48 -21.22
CA PHE A 235 8.01 3.10 -21.12
C PHE A 235 7.90 4.32 -22.05
N PRO A 236 6.79 4.46 -22.81
CA PRO A 236 6.52 5.65 -23.60
C PRO A 236 6.51 6.91 -22.72
N GLU A 237 6.81 8.07 -23.30
CA GLU A 237 6.89 9.31 -22.54
C GLU A 237 5.51 9.64 -21.89
N PRO A 238 5.49 10.01 -20.60
CA PRO A 238 4.23 10.19 -19.89
C PRO A 238 3.50 11.43 -20.41
N VAL A 239 2.20 11.29 -20.65
CA VAL A 239 1.34 12.39 -21.08
C VAL A 239 0.92 13.21 -19.86
N LEU A 240 1.59 14.35 -19.64
CA LEU A 240 1.25 15.26 -18.55
C LEU A 240 0.05 16.13 -18.91
N ASN A 241 -1.05 15.94 -18.19
CA ASN A 241 -2.21 16.83 -18.24
C ASN A 241 -2.03 17.96 -17.21
N ILE A 242 -1.52 19.10 -17.65
CA ILE A 242 -1.40 20.31 -16.81
C ILE A 242 -2.73 21.07 -16.87
N ARG A 243 -3.42 21.18 -15.73
CA ARG A 243 -4.64 21.97 -15.63
C ARG A 243 -4.30 23.46 -15.75
N ARG A 244 -5.13 24.17 -16.52
CA ARG A 244 -5.07 25.64 -16.54
C ARG A 244 -5.61 26.15 -15.21
N GLY A 245 -4.75 26.77 -14.41
CA GLY A 245 -5.22 27.61 -13.32
C GLY A 245 -6.06 28.76 -13.89
N THR A 246 -7.09 29.19 -13.16
CA THR A 246 -7.75 30.46 -13.43
C THR A 246 -6.79 31.58 -13.04
N CYS A 247 -6.12 32.17 -14.04
CA CYS A 247 -5.28 33.34 -13.82
C CYS A 247 -6.20 34.56 -13.64
N THR A 248 -6.30 35.07 -12.42
CA THR A 248 -6.84 36.41 -12.15
C THR A 248 -5.68 37.39 -12.14
N ASP A 249 -5.69 38.29 -13.13
CA ASP A 249 -4.84 39.46 -13.36
C ASP A 249 -3.32 39.26 -13.53
N GLY A 250 -2.84 39.73 -14.69
CA GLY A 250 -1.55 40.42 -14.84
C GLY A 250 -0.27 39.60 -14.95
N ASP A 251 -0.19 38.37 -14.46
CA ASP A 251 1.06 37.62 -14.45
C ASP A 251 1.28 36.70 -15.66
N HIS A 252 2.54 36.63 -16.06
CA HIS A 252 3.04 35.98 -17.27
C HIS A 252 2.42 34.61 -17.53
N ALA A 253 1.91 34.42 -18.75
CA ALA A 253 1.43 33.12 -19.20
C ALA A 253 2.52 32.06 -18.93
N PRO A 254 2.21 30.98 -18.17
CA PRO A 254 3.20 29.99 -17.80
C PRO A 254 3.84 29.40 -19.06
N LYS A 255 5.17 29.25 -19.06
CA LYS A 255 5.90 28.66 -20.18
C LYS A 255 5.51 27.19 -20.26
N HIS A 256 4.64 26.87 -21.20
CA HIS A 256 4.23 25.50 -21.46
C HIS A 256 5.44 24.66 -21.89
N PRO A 257 5.68 23.48 -21.31
CA PRO A 257 6.37 22.44 -22.06
C PRO A 257 5.54 22.21 -23.34
N ALA A 258 6.22 22.16 -24.49
CA ALA A 258 5.58 21.90 -25.78
C ALA A 258 4.60 20.75 -25.63
N THR A 259 3.36 20.90 -26.11
CA THR A 259 2.34 19.84 -26.11
C THR A 259 3.02 18.54 -26.52
N ALA A 260 3.16 17.62 -25.56
CA ALA A 260 3.77 16.33 -25.82
C ALA A 260 3.04 15.73 -27.02
N LYS A 261 3.79 15.42 -28.08
CA LYS A 261 3.23 14.70 -29.23
C LYS A 261 2.52 13.49 -28.63
N TRP A 262 1.21 13.37 -28.81
CA TRP A 262 0.47 12.22 -28.32
C TRP A 262 1.07 10.96 -28.94
N GLU A 263 1.85 10.24 -28.15
CA GLU A 263 2.39 8.95 -28.54
C GLU A 263 1.23 7.98 -28.76
N TYR A 264 1.42 7.05 -29.69
CA TYR A 264 0.40 6.03 -29.99
C TYR A 264 0.39 4.91 -28.94
N GLN A 265 1.12 5.08 -27.84
CA GLN A 265 1.27 4.11 -26.77
C GLN A 265 1.18 4.81 -25.40
N GLU A 266 0.57 4.13 -24.44
CA GLU A 266 0.45 4.57 -23.06
C GLU A 266 0.71 3.39 -22.11
N VAL A 267 1.26 3.66 -20.93
CA VAL A 267 1.41 2.64 -19.88
C VAL A 267 0.15 2.60 -19.03
N TYR A 268 -0.46 1.42 -18.90
CA TYR A 268 -1.53 1.19 -17.92
C TYR A 268 -0.93 1.07 -16.51
N THR A 269 -0.67 2.23 -15.89
CA THR A 269 0.01 2.37 -14.59
C THR A 269 -0.64 1.56 -13.47
N GLN A 270 -1.97 1.43 -13.47
CA GLN A 270 -2.68 0.64 -12.47
C GLN A 270 -2.33 -0.85 -12.54
N ARG A 271 -2.33 -1.45 -13.73
CA ARG A 271 -2.00 -2.87 -13.90
C ARG A 271 -0.53 -3.15 -13.70
N ALA A 272 0.32 -2.24 -14.16
CA ALA A 272 1.76 -2.29 -13.90
C ALA A 272 2.04 -2.26 -12.38
N ALA A 273 1.33 -1.42 -11.64
CA ALA A 273 1.41 -1.36 -10.19
C ALA A 273 0.94 -2.66 -9.52
N LEU A 274 -0.13 -3.29 -10.01
CA LEU A 274 -0.59 -4.57 -9.48
C LEU A 274 0.48 -5.65 -9.62
N TRP A 275 1.07 -5.80 -10.82
CA TRP A 275 2.16 -6.75 -11.04
C TRP A 275 3.37 -6.46 -10.17
N LEU A 276 3.82 -5.20 -10.11
CA LEU A 276 4.92 -4.79 -9.26
C LEU A 276 4.63 -5.10 -7.79
N ARG A 277 3.42 -4.79 -7.30
CA ARG A 277 2.99 -5.04 -5.92
C ARG A 277 3.02 -6.52 -5.58
N GLN A 278 2.53 -7.37 -6.48
CA GLN A 278 2.45 -8.82 -6.22
C GLN A 278 3.83 -9.47 -6.23
N LEU A 279 4.71 -9.07 -7.15
CA LEU A 279 6.05 -9.68 -7.29
C LEU A 279 7.11 -9.07 -6.36
N THR A 280 6.80 -8.01 -5.62
CA THR A 280 7.72 -7.36 -4.65
C THR A 280 7.24 -7.40 -3.20
N GLN A 281 6.12 -8.07 -2.92
CA GLN A 281 5.55 -8.14 -1.56
C GLN A 281 6.53 -8.74 -0.55
N ASN A 282 7.26 -9.79 -0.95
CA ASN A 282 8.21 -10.52 -0.11
C ASN A 282 9.68 -10.27 -0.50
N SER A 283 9.99 -9.21 -1.25
CA SER A 283 11.38 -8.84 -1.57
C SER A 283 12.08 -8.28 -0.32
N ARG A 284 12.28 -9.13 0.69
CA ARG A 284 13.13 -8.90 1.86
C ARG A 284 14.49 -9.58 1.71
N GLU A 285 14.59 -10.49 0.74
CA GLU A 285 15.84 -11.17 0.43
C GLU A 285 16.77 -10.14 -0.23
N ARG A 286 17.79 -9.75 0.53
CA ARG A 286 18.95 -8.95 0.12
C ARG A 286 19.73 -9.56 -1.05
N ASP A 287 19.31 -10.74 -1.53
CA ASP A 287 20.06 -11.57 -2.47
C ASP A 287 19.68 -11.31 -3.94
N SER A 288 18.72 -10.42 -4.21
CA SER A 288 18.30 -10.09 -5.58
C SER A 288 18.57 -8.63 -5.92
N GLU A 289 19.43 -8.39 -6.91
CA GLU A 289 19.82 -7.05 -7.38
C GLU A 289 18.77 -6.39 -8.31
N TRP A 290 17.89 -7.20 -8.92
CA TRP A 290 16.94 -6.71 -9.93
C TRP A 290 15.97 -5.63 -9.43
N PRO A 291 15.50 -5.57 -8.17
CA PRO A 291 14.61 -4.50 -7.72
C PRO A 291 15.30 -3.14 -7.75
N ALA A 292 16.60 -3.07 -7.41
CA ALA A 292 17.37 -1.84 -7.50
C ALA A 292 17.56 -1.41 -8.96
N ILE A 293 17.84 -2.37 -9.86
CA ILE A 293 17.95 -2.12 -11.30
C ILE A 293 16.62 -1.60 -11.87
N LEU A 294 15.48 -2.19 -11.48
CA LEU A 294 14.14 -1.73 -11.88
C LEU A 294 13.90 -0.29 -11.42
N VAL A 295 14.17 0.00 -10.15
CA VAL A 295 14.00 1.34 -9.59
C VAL A 295 14.85 2.36 -10.35
N GLU A 296 16.12 2.06 -10.61
CA GLU A 296 17.00 2.95 -11.37
C GLU A 296 16.50 3.17 -12.81
N THR A 297 16.04 2.10 -13.47
CA THR A 297 15.50 2.13 -14.84
C THR A 297 14.29 3.07 -14.93
N TYR A 298 13.35 2.96 -13.99
CA TYR A 298 12.09 3.70 -14.06
C TYR A 298 12.05 4.97 -13.21
N ALA A 299 13.11 5.32 -12.45
CA ALA A 299 13.16 6.53 -11.65
C ALA A 299 13.00 7.80 -12.49
N ALA A 300 13.68 7.86 -13.64
CA ALA A 300 13.60 9.00 -14.55
C ALA A 300 12.19 9.19 -15.10
N TRP A 301 11.59 8.08 -15.56
CA TRP A 301 10.24 8.08 -16.12
C TRP A 301 9.21 8.44 -15.05
N THR A 302 9.31 7.85 -13.86
CA THR A 302 8.39 8.09 -12.73
C THR A 302 8.47 9.55 -12.28
N ALA A 303 9.66 10.15 -12.23
CA ALA A 303 9.82 11.57 -11.94
C ALA A 303 9.11 12.44 -13.00
N ARG A 304 9.30 12.15 -14.29
CA ARG A 304 8.61 12.87 -15.38
C ARG A 304 7.10 12.68 -15.34
N ALA A 305 6.61 11.48 -15.05
CA ALA A 305 5.18 11.19 -14.90
C ALA A 305 4.54 11.97 -13.74
N ASN A 306 5.33 12.29 -12.71
CA ASN A 306 4.96 13.16 -11.60
C ASN A 306 5.23 14.66 -11.86
N GLY A 307 5.56 15.05 -13.09
CA GLY A 307 5.75 16.45 -13.48
C GLY A 307 7.14 17.02 -13.19
N ALA A 308 8.17 16.20 -12.95
CA ALA A 308 9.53 16.71 -12.83
C ALA A 308 9.93 17.52 -14.08
N GLY A 309 10.43 18.73 -13.87
CA GLY A 309 10.72 19.71 -14.93
C GLY A 309 9.58 20.69 -15.23
N CYS A 310 8.39 20.51 -14.65
CA CYS A 310 7.35 21.54 -14.62
C CYS A 310 7.62 22.59 -13.53
N GLU A 311 6.96 23.74 -13.62
CA GLU A 311 6.97 24.75 -12.55
C GLU A 311 6.41 24.18 -11.24
N GLU A 312 6.93 24.62 -10.09
CA GLU A 312 6.52 24.09 -8.78
C GLU A 312 5.01 24.27 -8.49
N SER A 313 4.41 25.32 -9.05
CA SER A 313 2.98 25.64 -8.95
C SER A 313 2.10 24.91 -9.97
N ALA A 314 2.68 24.10 -10.87
CA ALA A 314 1.92 23.45 -11.92
C ALA A 314 0.94 22.41 -11.34
N GLU A 315 -0.33 22.52 -11.70
CA GLU A 315 -1.33 21.51 -11.35
C GLU A 315 -1.33 20.39 -12.40
N THR A 316 -0.56 19.33 -12.12
CA THR A 316 -0.62 18.10 -12.92
C THR A 316 -1.81 17.24 -12.46
N ASN A 317 -2.49 16.60 -13.41
CA ASN A 317 -3.37 15.49 -13.09
C ASN A 317 -2.51 14.23 -12.94
N ASN A 318 -2.39 13.70 -11.73
CA ASN A 318 -1.48 12.59 -11.45
C ASN A 318 -2.05 11.29 -12.01
N GLN A 319 -1.61 10.88 -13.21
CA GLN A 319 -2.08 9.66 -13.88
C GLN A 319 -1.40 8.39 -13.33
N ALA A 320 -0.39 8.53 -12.47
CA ALA A 320 0.45 7.44 -12.00
C ALA A 320 0.23 7.07 -10.53
N ASP A 321 -0.87 7.51 -9.89
CA ASP A 321 -1.11 7.34 -8.44
C ASP A 321 -0.92 5.88 -7.96
N ASN A 322 -1.50 4.91 -8.66
CA ASN A 322 -1.37 3.49 -8.31
C ASN A 322 0.09 3.00 -8.44
N TRP A 323 0.79 3.43 -9.49
CA TRP A 323 2.20 3.12 -9.70
C TRP A 323 3.07 3.72 -8.62
N ASN A 324 2.90 5.00 -8.31
CA ASN A 324 3.60 5.72 -7.25
C ASN A 324 3.47 5.00 -5.90
N GLY A 325 2.25 4.56 -5.56
CA GLY A 325 1.98 3.84 -4.31
C GLY A 325 2.82 2.59 -4.09
N VAL A 326 3.28 1.93 -5.17
CA VAL A 326 4.11 0.72 -5.12
C VAL A 326 5.57 1.05 -5.40
N PHE A 327 5.85 1.86 -6.42
CA PHE A 327 7.19 2.24 -6.83
C PHE A 327 7.96 2.93 -5.71
N PHE A 328 7.36 3.90 -5.01
CA PHE A 328 8.06 4.61 -3.94
C PHE A 328 8.28 3.74 -2.69
N ARG A 329 7.42 2.74 -2.46
CA ARG A 329 7.67 1.72 -1.42
C ARG A 329 8.86 0.85 -1.79
N LEU A 330 8.98 0.48 -3.05
CA LEU A 330 10.12 -0.28 -3.55
C LEU A 330 11.41 0.54 -3.49
N LEU A 331 11.38 1.80 -3.95
CA LEU A 331 12.49 2.75 -3.84
C LEU A 331 13.00 2.81 -2.40
N ALA A 332 12.13 3.03 -1.42
CA ALA A 332 12.54 3.11 -0.02
C ALA A 332 13.25 1.82 0.47
N ARG A 333 12.81 0.64 0.00
CA ARG A 333 13.46 -0.64 0.33
C ARG A 333 14.80 -0.81 -0.36
N THR A 334 14.98 -0.31 -1.58
CA THR A 334 16.27 -0.40 -2.30
C THR A 334 17.33 0.53 -1.70
N LEU A 335 16.95 1.51 -0.87
CA LEU A 335 17.89 2.35 -0.11
C LEU A 335 18.58 1.60 1.03
N LEU A 336 18.06 0.42 1.43
CA LEU A 336 18.67 -0.39 2.49
C LEU A 336 20.05 -0.87 2.04
N GLY A 337 21.09 -0.46 2.77
CA GLY A 337 22.48 -0.78 2.45
C GLY A 337 23.15 0.12 1.41
N SER A 338 22.43 1.11 0.85
CA SER A 338 23.03 2.16 0.02
C SER A 338 23.80 3.17 0.89
N ASP A 339 24.75 3.88 0.26
CA ASP A 339 25.40 5.02 0.91
C ASP A 339 24.44 6.21 1.06
N LEU A 340 24.74 7.07 2.05
CA LEU A 340 23.89 8.21 2.43
C LEU A 340 23.74 9.24 1.30
N ASP A 341 24.77 9.43 0.49
CA ASP A 341 24.79 10.43 -0.58
C ASP A 341 23.94 9.96 -1.76
N HIS A 342 24.07 8.69 -2.14
CA HIS A 342 23.23 8.04 -3.13
C HIS A 342 21.76 8.04 -2.69
N ALA A 343 21.47 7.61 -1.47
CA ALA A 343 20.11 7.60 -0.94
C ALA A 343 19.49 9.00 -0.87
N SER A 344 20.27 10.00 -0.46
CA SER A 344 19.85 11.41 -0.47
C SER A 344 19.54 11.89 -1.89
N SER A 345 20.40 11.58 -2.87
CA SER A 345 20.20 11.95 -4.27
C SER A 345 18.91 11.35 -4.83
N GLN A 346 18.66 10.07 -4.55
CA GLN A 346 17.45 9.37 -5.00
C GLN A 346 16.18 10.00 -4.40
N ILE A 347 16.17 10.30 -3.10
CA ILE A 347 15.01 10.96 -2.46
C ILE A 347 14.79 12.37 -3.02
N VAL A 348 15.85 13.17 -3.19
CA VAL A 348 15.75 14.51 -3.76
C VAL A 348 15.19 14.47 -5.18
N ARG A 349 15.64 13.51 -6.00
CA ARG A 349 15.11 13.28 -7.35
C ARG A 349 13.64 12.87 -7.33
N ALA A 350 13.26 11.97 -6.41
CA ALA A 350 11.89 11.49 -6.27
C ALA A 350 10.90 12.62 -5.94
N ILE A 351 11.33 13.61 -5.16
CA ILE A 351 10.48 14.74 -4.73
C ILE A 351 10.64 16.01 -5.58
N ALA A 352 11.35 15.95 -6.71
CA ALA A 352 11.68 17.09 -7.58
C ALA A 352 10.52 17.60 -8.46
N GLY A 353 9.27 17.29 -8.11
CA GLY A 353 8.08 17.67 -8.88
C GLY A 353 7.33 18.88 -8.31
N PRO A 354 6.19 19.23 -8.96
CA PRO A 354 5.26 20.25 -8.47
C PRO A 354 4.73 19.91 -7.07
N ASP A 355 4.29 20.95 -6.35
CA ASP A 355 3.88 20.83 -4.94
C ASP A 355 2.82 19.73 -4.72
N ARG A 356 1.85 19.60 -5.64
CA ARG A 356 0.82 18.57 -5.55
C ARG A 356 1.38 17.14 -5.59
N SER A 357 2.18 16.83 -6.61
CA SER A 357 2.81 15.51 -6.74
C SER A 357 3.76 15.26 -5.58
N PHE A 358 4.48 16.28 -5.12
CA PHE A 358 5.31 16.19 -3.93
C PHE A 358 4.50 15.76 -2.68
N PHE A 359 3.32 16.36 -2.43
CA PHE A 359 2.50 15.98 -1.27
C PHE A 359 2.07 14.52 -1.32
N ASP A 360 1.58 14.05 -2.47
CA ASP A 360 1.15 12.66 -2.67
C ASP A 360 2.33 11.68 -2.47
N ILE A 361 3.53 12.05 -2.96
CA ILE A 361 4.76 11.24 -2.82
C ILE A 361 5.24 11.21 -1.36
N ALA A 362 5.22 12.35 -0.67
CA ALA A 362 5.63 12.44 0.73
C ALA A 362 4.74 11.58 1.64
N GLU A 363 3.43 11.58 1.41
CA GLU A 363 2.47 10.72 2.13
C GLU A 363 2.80 9.23 1.99
N ILE A 364 3.38 8.81 0.85
CA ILE A 364 3.79 7.42 0.61
C ILE A 364 5.17 7.14 1.22
N LEU A 365 6.17 7.96 0.93
CA LEU A 365 7.57 7.69 1.28
C LEU A 365 7.82 7.75 2.78
N VAL A 366 7.32 8.78 3.46
CA VAL A 366 7.66 9.05 4.86
C VAL A 366 7.25 7.89 5.78
N PRO A 367 6.00 7.37 5.75
CA PRO A 367 5.62 6.24 6.60
C PRO A 367 6.40 4.96 6.30
N VAL A 368 6.88 4.77 5.06
CA VAL A 368 7.66 3.59 4.69
C VAL A 368 9.07 3.69 5.27
N LEU A 369 9.70 4.86 5.20
CA LEU A 369 10.99 5.10 5.85
C LEU A 369 10.89 4.90 7.37
N ASP A 370 9.79 5.37 7.97
CA ASP A 370 9.55 5.20 9.39
C ASP A 370 9.32 3.74 9.76
N ASP A 371 8.54 2.99 8.98
CA ASP A 371 8.37 1.54 9.15
C ASP A 371 9.72 0.81 9.08
N LEU A 372 10.57 1.18 8.12
CA LEU A 372 11.89 0.58 7.97
C LEU A 372 12.83 0.86 9.16
N HIS A 373 12.68 2.02 9.82
CA HIS A 373 13.50 2.42 10.95
C HIS A 373 12.95 1.89 12.29
N PHE A 374 11.70 2.21 12.61
CA PHE A 374 11.09 1.95 13.92
C PHE A 374 10.77 0.46 14.13
N ASN A 375 10.58 -0.33 13.07
CA ASN A 375 10.39 -1.78 13.15
C ASN A 375 11.68 -2.58 12.88
N ASP A 376 12.85 -1.94 12.98
CA ASP A 376 14.18 -2.57 12.85
C ASP A 376 14.37 -3.37 11.56
N LEU A 377 13.81 -2.88 10.45
CA LEU A 377 13.92 -3.52 9.12
C LEU A 377 15.19 -3.09 8.36
N GLY A 378 16.11 -2.39 9.01
CA GLY A 378 17.47 -2.13 8.52
C GLY A 378 17.79 -0.69 8.12
N LEU A 379 16.88 0.27 8.31
CA LEU A 379 17.18 1.68 8.06
C LEU A 379 17.83 2.34 9.29
N ASP A 380 19.09 2.76 9.13
CA ASP A 380 19.85 3.46 10.18
C ASP A 380 19.21 4.80 10.58
N LEU A 381 19.41 5.21 11.85
CA LEU A 381 18.89 6.47 12.39
C LEU A 381 19.40 7.70 11.62
N GLY A 382 20.70 7.75 11.30
CA GLY A 382 21.29 8.87 10.58
C GLY A 382 20.71 9.00 9.17
N MET A 383 20.50 7.86 8.51
CA MET A 383 19.82 7.80 7.21
C MET A 383 18.37 8.29 7.33
N ALA A 384 17.58 7.75 8.26
CA ALA A 384 16.17 8.13 8.46
C ALA A 384 16.01 9.64 8.71
N LEU A 385 16.83 10.21 9.60
CA LEU A 385 16.84 11.65 9.89
C LEU A 385 17.18 12.49 8.65
N ARG A 386 18.17 12.07 7.86
CA ARG A 386 18.59 12.82 6.66
C ARG A 386 17.53 12.78 5.56
N LEU A 387 16.95 11.61 5.28
CA LEU A 387 15.94 11.47 4.24
C LEU A 387 14.66 12.22 4.59
N ARG A 388 14.18 12.12 5.85
CA ARG A 388 13.09 12.96 6.34
C ARG A 388 13.46 14.44 6.27
N GLY A 389 14.71 14.79 6.55
CA GLY A 389 15.27 16.14 6.46
C GLY A 389 14.99 16.80 5.11
N HIS A 390 15.35 16.11 4.02
CA HIS A 390 15.11 16.58 2.65
C HIS A 390 13.64 16.80 2.34
N ILE A 391 12.76 15.91 2.82
CA ILE A 391 11.31 16.00 2.62
C ILE A 391 10.74 17.19 3.40
N ALA A 392 11.14 17.38 4.66
CA ALA A 392 10.74 18.52 5.47
C ALA A 392 11.23 19.85 4.87
N ASP A 393 12.48 19.91 4.40
CA ASP A 393 13.05 21.08 3.72
C ASP A 393 12.32 21.40 2.42
N ARG A 394 11.88 20.39 1.67
CA ARG A 394 11.04 20.60 0.49
C ARG A 394 9.65 21.10 0.88
N LEU A 395 9.00 20.51 1.88
CA LEU A 395 7.69 20.93 2.37
C LEU A 395 7.69 22.40 2.78
N MET A 396 8.68 22.81 3.58
CA MET A 396 8.78 24.19 4.07
C MET A 396 8.93 25.23 2.96
N ARG A 397 9.39 24.83 1.76
CA ARG A 397 9.52 25.72 0.60
C ARG A 397 8.24 25.84 -0.25
N THR A 398 7.30 24.91 -0.09
CA THR A 398 6.06 24.86 -0.90
C THR A 398 5.20 26.11 -0.71
N ALA A 399 4.43 26.48 -1.74
CA ALA A 399 3.44 27.54 -1.63
C ALA A 399 2.30 27.14 -0.66
N GLY A 400 1.92 25.86 -0.67
CA GLY A 400 0.94 25.30 0.25
C GLY A 400 1.33 25.54 1.71
N TRP A 401 2.56 25.17 2.10
CA TRP A 401 3.02 25.38 3.47
C TRP A 401 3.05 26.85 3.86
N ARG A 402 3.53 27.75 2.98
CA ARG A 402 3.52 29.20 3.23
C ARG A 402 2.11 29.73 3.53
N ARG A 403 1.07 29.26 2.82
CA ARG A 403 -0.33 29.63 3.10
C ARG A 403 -0.82 29.06 4.42
N GLU A 404 -0.45 27.83 4.75
CA GLU A 404 -0.88 27.18 5.98
C GLU A 404 -0.32 27.86 7.24
N ARG A 405 0.92 28.37 7.22
CA ARG A 405 1.59 29.02 8.37
C ARG A 405 0.80 30.15 9.04
N GLU A 406 -0.13 30.77 8.32
CA GLU A 406 -0.92 31.90 8.81
C GLU A 406 -2.31 31.50 9.32
N ARG A 407 -2.71 30.23 9.17
CA ARG A 407 -4.04 29.78 9.59
C ARG A 407 -4.19 29.75 11.11
N SER A 408 -5.37 30.18 11.55
CA SER A 408 -5.84 30.09 12.94
C SER A 408 -6.89 29.00 13.16
N GLU A 409 -7.32 28.32 12.11
CA GLU A 409 -8.31 27.26 12.17
C GLU A 409 -7.66 25.89 12.34
N MET A 410 -8.41 24.91 12.86
CA MET A 410 -8.00 23.50 12.85
C MET A 410 -8.13 22.86 11.44
N SER A 411 -8.76 23.56 10.50
CA SER A 411 -8.83 23.13 9.10
C SER A 411 -7.44 23.22 8.46
N VAL A 412 -7.11 22.23 7.65
CA VAL A 412 -5.90 22.21 6.82
C VAL A 412 -6.33 22.02 5.37
N GLU A 413 -5.61 22.62 4.42
CA GLU A 413 -5.83 22.33 3.01
C GLU A 413 -5.71 20.82 2.75
N MET A 414 -6.77 20.25 2.14
CA MET A 414 -6.96 18.80 1.98
C MET A 414 -5.77 18.09 1.32
N ARG A 415 -5.01 18.78 0.46
CA ARG A 415 -3.90 18.19 -0.31
C ARG A 415 -2.57 18.18 0.46
N ILE A 416 -2.29 19.20 1.26
CA ILE A 416 -1.04 19.27 2.05
C ILE A 416 -1.16 18.59 3.41
N GLY A 417 -2.39 18.49 3.96
CA GLY A 417 -2.67 17.89 5.26
C GLY A 417 -2.02 16.51 5.47
N PRO A 418 -2.15 15.55 4.54
CA PRO A 418 -1.52 14.24 4.67
C PRO A 418 0.01 14.31 4.70
N ALA A 419 0.64 15.13 3.87
CA ALA A 419 2.09 15.33 3.82
C ALA A 419 2.65 15.96 5.12
N ILE A 420 1.91 16.90 5.72
CA ILE A 420 2.25 17.42 7.06
C ILE A 420 2.07 16.31 8.10
N GLY A 421 0.95 15.59 8.05
CA GLY A 421 0.61 14.50 8.97
C GLY A 421 1.75 13.50 9.14
N VAL A 422 2.27 12.97 8.03
CA VAL A 422 3.32 11.95 8.06
C VAL A 422 4.65 12.45 8.64
N LEU A 423 4.98 13.74 8.48
CA LEU A 423 6.17 14.35 9.10
C LEU A 423 6.05 14.50 10.64
N PHE A 424 4.83 14.40 11.17
CA PHE A 424 4.52 14.32 12.60
C PHE A 424 4.11 12.90 13.00
N PHE A 425 4.41 11.88 12.19
CA PHE A 425 4.07 10.48 12.46
C PHE A 425 2.56 10.18 12.56
N ASN A 426 1.75 10.92 11.82
CA ASN A 426 0.30 10.78 11.79
C ASN A 426 -0.19 10.38 10.39
N ARG A 427 -1.24 9.56 10.33
CA ARG A 427 -2.08 9.44 9.14
C ARG A 427 -3.21 10.43 9.27
N TYR A 428 -3.40 11.23 8.23
CA TYR A 428 -4.48 12.22 8.18
C TYR A 428 -5.34 12.00 6.95
N SER A 429 -6.66 12.05 7.15
CA SER A 429 -7.62 12.15 6.05
C SER A 429 -8.70 13.15 6.45
N SER A 430 -9.16 13.97 5.50
CA SER A 430 -10.18 14.99 5.78
C SER A 430 -11.50 14.42 6.30
N PHE A 431 -11.76 13.13 6.09
CA PHE A 431 -12.97 12.43 6.55
C PHE A 431 -12.74 11.54 7.78
N GLY A 432 -11.52 11.05 8.01
CA GLY A 432 -11.18 10.13 9.09
C GLY A 432 -10.40 10.75 10.26
N GLY A 433 -10.11 12.06 10.20
CA GLY A 433 -9.32 12.74 11.22
C GLY A 433 -7.83 12.42 11.14
N SER A 434 -7.11 12.65 12.24
CA SER A 434 -5.68 12.33 12.39
C SER A 434 -5.45 11.32 13.52
N HIS A 435 -4.54 10.38 13.30
CA HIS A 435 -4.07 9.46 14.34
C HIS A 435 -2.58 9.17 14.16
N CYS A 436 -1.85 9.01 15.27
CA CYS A 436 -0.46 8.57 15.23
C CYS A 436 -0.40 7.10 14.81
N TYR A 437 0.51 6.77 13.91
CA TYR A 437 0.71 5.37 13.48
C TYR A 437 1.91 4.68 14.16
N LEU A 438 2.65 5.40 15.01
CA LEU A 438 3.67 4.77 15.86
C LEU A 438 3.00 4.07 17.03
N LEU A 439 3.55 2.92 17.40
CA LEU A 439 3.21 2.20 18.61
C LEU A 439 4.09 2.69 19.76
N GLU A 440 3.77 2.28 21.00
CA GLU A 440 4.53 2.64 22.20
C GLU A 440 6.04 2.37 22.07
N LYS A 441 6.44 1.26 21.43
CA LYS A 441 7.86 0.96 21.15
C LYS A 441 8.55 1.98 20.23
N GLY A 442 7.80 2.60 19.34
CA GLY A 442 8.33 3.66 18.48
C GLY A 442 8.59 4.94 19.27
N ILE A 443 7.81 5.18 20.31
CA ILE A 443 7.95 6.34 21.20
C ILE A 443 9.28 6.29 21.96
N ASP A 444 9.81 5.10 22.29
CA ASP A 444 11.15 4.94 22.88
C ASP A 444 12.29 5.54 22.04
N ARG A 445 12.07 5.73 20.73
CA ARG A 445 13.12 6.08 19.77
C ARG A 445 12.88 7.44 19.11
N VAL A 446 11.79 8.12 19.44
CA VAL A 446 11.34 9.32 18.72
C VAL A 446 12.14 10.58 19.09
N ASP A 447 12.85 10.58 20.21
CA ASP A 447 13.63 11.72 20.73
C ASP A 447 14.55 12.35 19.69
N SER A 448 15.22 11.52 18.89
CA SER A 448 16.16 11.98 17.87
C SER A 448 15.47 12.76 16.74
N PHE A 449 14.16 12.61 16.57
CA PHE A 449 13.36 13.32 15.56
C PHE A 449 12.75 14.62 16.10
N PHE A 450 12.72 14.84 17.42
CA PHE A 450 12.17 16.06 18.02
C PHE A 450 12.79 17.35 17.48
N PRO A 451 14.12 17.48 17.26
CA PRO A 451 14.68 18.71 16.68
C PRO A 451 14.09 19.07 15.33
N GLN A 452 13.82 18.07 14.48
CA GLN A 452 13.18 18.28 13.18
C GLN A 452 11.72 18.71 13.33
N ILE A 453 10.98 18.05 14.23
CA ILE A 453 9.58 18.40 14.53
C ILE A 453 9.49 19.82 15.11
N THR A 454 10.38 20.17 16.05
CA THR A 454 10.48 21.52 16.63
C THR A 454 10.68 22.56 15.55
N ARG A 455 11.54 22.31 14.56
CA ARG A 455 11.75 23.23 13.43
C ARG A 455 10.47 23.44 12.62
N LEU A 456 9.71 22.38 12.35
CA LEU A 456 8.42 22.47 11.64
C LEU A 456 7.39 23.26 12.48
N ILE A 457 7.33 23.02 13.78
CA ILE A 457 6.42 23.73 14.71
C ILE A 457 6.78 25.22 14.78
N GLN A 458 8.06 25.56 14.87
CA GLN A 458 8.51 26.96 14.96
C GLN A 458 8.20 27.76 13.70
N ASP A 459 8.31 27.12 12.52
CA ASP A 459 8.06 27.76 11.24
C ASP A 459 6.57 27.79 10.87
N GLY A 460 5.81 26.76 11.25
CA GLY A 460 4.37 26.64 11.04
C GLY A 460 3.63 26.34 12.33
N SER A 461 3.61 27.31 13.26
CA SER A 461 2.94 27.19 14.57
C SER A 461 1.41 27.27 14.46
N VAL A 462 0.82 26.32 13.75
CA VAL A 462 -0.61 26.30 13.41
C VAL A 462 -1.35 25.24 14.22
N PRO A 463 -2.67 25.43 14.43
CA PRO A 463 -3.48 24.48 15.23
C PRO A 463 -3.35 23.02 14.79
N PHE A 464 -3.23 22.79 13.47
CA PHE A 464 -3.07 21.45 12.92
C PHE A 464 -1.78 20.76 13.40
N THR A 465 -0.64 21.45 13.44
CA THR A 465 0.62 20.87 13.97
C THR A 465 0.54 20.55 15.46
N ALA A 466 -0.24 21.32 16.22
CA ALA A 466 -0.49 21.05 17.62
C ALA A 466 -1.31 19.76 17.81
N LEU A 467 -2.36 19.59 17.01
CA LEU A 467 -3.16 18.36 16.98
C LEU A 467 -2.29 17.12 16.70
N LEU A 468 -1.47 17.17 15.65
CA LEU A 468 -0.61 16.05 15.26
C LEU A 468 0.44 15.72 16.31
N THR A 469 1.05 16.74 16.92
CA THR A 469 2.04 16.56 17.98
C THR A 469 1.41 15.95 19.23
N MET A 470 0.20 16.37 19.59
CA MET A 470 -0.51 15.77 20.73
C MET A 470 -0.88 14.31 20.47
N ASN A 471 -1.31 13.96 19.25
CA ASN A 471 -1.56 12.56 18.90
C ASN A 471 -0.30 11.68 19.09
N LEU A 472 0.90 12.22 18.81
CA LEU A 472 2.16 11.51 19.01
C LEU A 472 2.49 11.35 20.50
N LEU A 473 2.42 12.44 21.26
CA LEU A 473 2.80 12.46 22.67
C LEU A 473 1.83 11.67 23.58
N GLU A 474 0.58 11.51 23.14
CA GLU A 474 -0.44 10.75 23.86
C GLU A 474 -0.35 9.24 23.67
N VAL A 475 0.43 8.74 22.70
CA VAL A 475 0.62 7.28 22.50
C VAL A 475 1.23 6.65 23.76
N SER A 476 2.25 7.29 24.33
CA SER A 476 2.90 6.89 25.58
C SER A 476 3.47 8.14 26.26
N PRO A 477 2.74 8.76 27.21
CA PRO A 477 3.18 9.97 27.90
C PRO A 477 4.42 9.70 28.77
N ARG A 478 5.51 10.43 28.50
CA ARG A 478 6.80 10.29 29.19
C ARG A 478 7.31 11.61 29.73
N SER A 479 7.83 11.59 30.95
CA SER A 479 8.43 12.77 31.58
C SER A 479 9.67 13.26 30.82
N GLU A 480 10.41 12.36 30.16
CA GLU A 480 11.55 12.67 29.30
C GLU A 480 11.19 13.65 28.17
N HIS A 481 9.97 13.57 27.65
CA HIS A 481 9.49 14.44 26.56
C HIS A 481 8.98 15.80 27.04
N THR A 482 8.99 16.07 28.35
CA THR A 482 8.39 17.29 28.93
C THR A 482 9.02 18.57 28.36
N ALA A 483 10.33 18.58 28.12
CA ALA A 483 11.00 19.75 27.54
C ALA A 483 10.50 20.05 26.11
N PHE A 484 10.36 19.02 25.27
CA PHE A 484 9.82 19.16 23.93
C PHE A 484 8.34 19.55 23.94
N PHE A 485 7.54 18.93 24.81
CA PHE A 485 6.13 19.26 25.02
C PHE A 485 5.94 20.75 25.40
N LEU A 486 6.62 21.22 26.44
CA LEU A 486 6.47 22.60 26.93
C LEU A 486 6.89 23.63 25.89
N SER A 487 8.03 23.41 25.23
CA SER A 487 8.52 24.33 24.19
C SER A 487 7.55 24.42 23.00
N SER A 488 6.96 23.29 22.58
CA SER A 488 5.97 23.24 21.51
C SER A 488 4.65 23.92 21.93
N ALA A 489 4.11 23.57 23.11
CA ALA A 489 2.87 24.13 23.65
C ALA A 489 2.92 25.65 23.79
N LEU A 490 4.01 26.17 24.36
CA LEU A 490 4.22 27.61 24.51
C LEU A 490 4.37 28.32 23.17
N THR A 491 4.93 27.65 22.14
CA THR A 491 5.05 28.22 20.79
C THR A 491 3.66 28.47 20.18
N TRP A 492 2.75 27.49 20.24
CA TRP A 492 1.37 27.68 19.76
C TRP A 492 0.58 28.69 20.58
N LEU A 493 0.71 28.68 21.91
CA LEU A 493 0.01 29.64 22.78
C LEU A 493 0.49 31.08 22.59
N ARG A 494 1.76 31.31 22.28
CA ARG A 494 2.27 32.65 21.95
C ARG A 494 1.72 33.13 20.61
N LYS A 495 1.57 32.24 19.63
CA LYS A 495 1.02 32.57 18.31
C LYS A 495 -0.50 32.78 18.34
N GLN A 496 -1.22 31.99 19.13
CA GLN A 496 -2.69 31.95 19.18
C GLN A 496 -3.24 32.17 20.60
N PRO A 497 -2.88 33.26 21.30
CA PRO A 497 -3.13 33.40 22.75
C PRO A 497 -4.61 33.49 23.13
N ASN A 498 -5.51 33.87 22.19
CA ASN A 498 -6.93 34.11 22.48
C ASN A 498 -7.87 33.20 21.65
N ASN A 499 -7.36 32.15 21.02
CA ASN A 499 -8.13 31.29 20.14
C ASN A 499 -8.97 30.28 20.93
N LYS A 500 -10.08 30.74 21.52
CA LYS A 500 -11.00 29.90 22.30
C LYS A 500 -11.55 28.68 21.52
N PRO A 501 -11.93 28.81 20.23
CA PRO A 501 -12.36 27.66 19.44
C PRO A 501 -11.33 26.54 19.38
N LEU A 502 -10.03 26.86 19.40
CA LEU A 502 -8.95 25.87 19.46
C LEU A 502 -8.78 25.29 20.87
N TRP A 503 -8.57 26.15 21.85
CA TRP A 503 -8.12 25.73 23.18
C TRP A 503 -9.23 25.14 24.03
N VAL A 504 -10.46 25.62 23.89
CA VAL A 504 -11.63 25.22 24.67
C VAL A 504 -12.52 24.30 23.83
N ASP A 505 -13.11 24.81 22.73
CA ASP A 505 -14.13 24.06 21.98
C ASP A 505 -13.52 22.85 21.25
N GLY A 506 -12.32 23.00 20.72
CA GLY A 506 -11.54 21.93 20.10
C GLY A 506 -10.85 20.97 21.08
N GLY A 507 -10.94 21.23 22.37
CA GLY A 507 -10.40 20.36 23.44
C GLY A 507 -8.87 20.30 23.55
N LEU A 508 -8.12 21.07 22.74
CA LEU A 508 -6.66 20.99 22.73
C LEU A 508 -6.04 21.44 24.06
N GLY A 509 -6.60 22.45 24.72
CA GLY A 509 -6.12 22.91 26.02
C GLY A 509 -6.28 21.86 27.12
N ALA A 510 -7.40 21.13 27.11
CA ALA A 510 -7.65 20.03 28.04
C ALA A 510 -6.64 18.89 27.83
N ARG A 511 -6.36 18.53 26.56
CA ARG A 511 -5.33 17.53 26.21
C ARG A 511 -3.93 17.91 26.71
N LEU A 512 -3.52 19.17 26.54
CA LEU A 512 -2.25 19.67 27.07
C LEU A 512 -2.18 19.54 28.60
N ALA A 513 -3.22 19.96 29.31
CA ALA A 513 -3.26 19.88 30.76
C ALA A 513 -3.21 18.43 31.26
N GLN A 514 -3.97 17.54 30.64
CA GLN A 514 -4.01 16.12 30.98
C GLN A 514 -2.66 15.43 30.73
N TRP A 515 -2.00 15.72 29.61
CA TRP A 515 -0.69 15.15 29.33
C TRP A 515 0.34 15.55 30.38
N LEU A 516 0.35 16.82 30.78
CA LEU A 516 1.23 17.33 31.83
C LEU A 516 0.93 16.67 33.20
N GLU A 517 -0.34 16.44 33.52
CA GLU A 517 -0.74 15.71 34.73
C GLU A 517 -0.16 14.29 34.75
N LEU A 518 -0.24 13.57 33.62
CA LEU A 518 0.35 12.24 33.47
C LEU A 518 1.87 12.26 33.60
N ALA A 519 2.56 13.21 32.93
CA ALA A 519 4.01 13.35 33.03
C ALA A 519 4.46 13.64 34.47
N ALA A 520 3.74 14.50 35.20
CA ALA A 520 4.03 14.83 36.60
C ALA A 520 3.59 13.76 37.61
N ALA A 521 2.79 12.77 37.19
CA ALA A 521 2.52 11.56 37.96
C ALA A 521 3.67 10.55 37.80
N SER A 522 4.23 10.43 36.60
CA SER A 522 5.38 9.56 36.32
C SER A 522 6.70 10.11 36.88
N ASP A 523 6.89 11.42 36.90
CA ASP A 523 8.06 12.08 37.48
C ASP A 523 7.65 13.13 38.52
N ALA A 524 7.74 12.75 39.79
CA ALA A 524 7.40 13.61 40.91
C ALA A 524 8.33 14.84 41.03
N THR A 525 9.52 14.82 40.43
CA THR A 525 10.46 15.95 40.49
C THR A 525 9.95 17.17 39.73
N LEU A 526 9.06 17.00 38.75
CA LEU A 526 8.38 18.09 38.05
C LEU A 526 7.54 18.98 39.00
N ARG A 527 7.14 18.44 40.16
CA ARG A 527 6.41 19.17 41.20
C ARG A 527 7.32 20.02 42.10
N ALA A 528 8.63 19.80 42.06
CA ALA A 528 9.57 20.58 42.86
C ALA A 528 9.71 21.99 42.27
N THR A 529 9.71 23.00 43.15
CA THR A 529 9.95 24.40 42.76
C THR A 529 11.34 24.64 42.18
N THR A 530 12.29 23.76 42.50
CA THR A 530 13.67 23.80 42.00
C THR A 530 13.85 23.12 40.64
N HIS A 531 12.80 22.48 40.08
CA HIS A 531 12.91 21.78 38.81
C HIS A 531 13.16 22.78 37.66
N PRO A 532 14.11 22.54 36.74
CA PRO A 532 14.48 23.50 35.70
C PRO A 532 13.34 23.88 34.75
N LEU A 533 12.36 22.98 34.56
CA LEU A 533 11.19 23.20 33.70
C LEU A 533 10.00 23.83 34.45
N ARG A 534 10.06 24.02 35.78
CA ARG A 534 8.89 24.44 36.57
C ARG A 534 8.31 25.78 36.11
N ALA A 535 9.17 26.76 35.85
CA ALA A 535 8.72 28.08 35.38
C ALA A 535 7.95 28.00 34.05
N GLN A 536 8.32 27.07 33.15
CA GLN A 536 7.61 26.87 31.88
C GLN A 536 6.27 26.14 32.07
N VAL A 537 6.22 25.20 33.02
CA VAL A 537 4.97 24.53 33.42
C VAL A 537 3.97 25.55 33.95
N ASP A 538 4.40 26.42 34.86
CA ASP A 538 3.53 27.45 35.44
C ASP A 538 3.09 28.48 34.37
N ASP A 539 3.97 28.92 33.46
CA ASP A 539 3.61 29.82 32.33
C ASP A 539 2.58 29.17 31.38
N LEU A 540 2.74 27.88 31.07
CA LEU A 540 1.80 27.13 30.24
C LEU A 540 0.41 27.09 30.89
N LEU A 541 0.33 26.66 32.15
CA LEU A 541 -0.94 26.53 32.87
C LEU A 541 -1.63 27.89 33.05
N ALA A 542 -0.89 28.92 33.46
CA ALA A 542 -1.43 30.27 33.62
C ALA A 542 -2.04 30.81 32.32
N ARG A 543 -1.40 30.55 31.16
CA ARG A 543 -1.94 30.93 29.85
C ARG A 543 -3.22 30.17 29.52
N LEU A 544 -3.26 28.85 29.74
CA LEU A 544 -4.46 28.04 29.47
C LEU A 544 -5.63 28.45 30.38
N VAL A 545 -5.37 28.72 31.66
CA VAL A 545 -6.37 29.24 32.61
C VAL A 545 -6.92 30.58 32.13
N ARG A 546 -6.05 31.50 31.68
CA ARG A 546 -6.46 32.81 31.14
C ARG A 546 -7.36 32.69 29.91
N VAL A 547 -7.16 31.67 29.07
CA VAL A 547 -8.02 31.41 27.90
C VAL A 547 -9.38 30.82 28.31
N GLY A 548 -9.45 30.16 29.46
CA GLY A 548 -10.66 29.57 30.04
C GLY A 548 -10.68 28.05 30.08
N VAL A 549 -9.52 27.39 30.01
CA VAL A 549 -9.41 25.92 30.10
C VAL A 549 -9.53 25.47 31.56
N ALA A 550 -10.61 24.78 31.91
CA ALA A 550 -10.90 24.38 33.29
C ALA A 550 -9.93 23.31 33.82
N GLU A 551 -9.52 22.38 32.96
CA GLU A 551 -8.59 21.29 33.28
C GLU A 551 -7.22 21.83 33.68
N ALA A 552 -6.75 22.90 33.04
CA ALA A 552 -5.49 23.55 33.38
C ALA A 552 -5.52 24.11 34.81
N HIS A 553 -6.62 24.73 35.24
CA HIS A 553 -6.78 25.24 36.61
C HIS A 553 -6.76 24.11 37.66
N ARG A 554 -7.36 22.96 37.31
CA ARG A 554 -7.34 21.76 38.15
C ARG A 554 -5.91 21.22 38.31
N VAL A 555 -5.16 21.13 37.21
CA VAL A 555 -3.76 20.66 37.23
C VAL A 555 -2.85 21.64 37.96
N GLU A 556 -3.02 22.95 37.75
CA GLU A 556 -2.29 24.00 38.48
C GLU A 556 -2.46 23.84 40.00
N ARG A 557 -3.70 23.65 40.47
CA ARG A 557 -3.98 23.38 41.89
C ARG A 557 -3.35 22.09 42.40
N ALA A 558 -3.40 21.02 41.60
CA ALA A 558 -2.81 19.74 41.97
C ALA A 558 -1.28 19.81 42.10
N LEU A 559 -0.61 20.56 41.23
CA LEU A 559 0.84 20.77 41.25
C LEU A 559 1.31 21.79 42.31
N ALA A 560 0.38 22.61 42.83
CA ALA A 560 0.64 23.55 43.92
C ALA A 560 0.46 22.92 45.31
N GLN A 561 -0.25 21.79 45.41
CA GLN A 561 -0.36 21.05 46.66
C GLN A 561 0.98 20.36 46.98
N PRO A 562 1.59 20.59 48.16
CA PRO A 562 2.78 19.84 48.56
C PRO A 562 2.42 18.35 48.60
N THR A 563 3.28 17.50 48.03
CA THR A 563 3.19 16.05 48.27
C THR A 563 3.29 15.85 49.76
N SER A 564 2.17 15.50 50.41
CA SER A 564 2.16 15.09 51.80
C SER A 564 3.23 14.01 51.98
N PRO A 565 4.23 14.21 52.83
CA PRO A 565 5.13 13.14 53.19
C PRO A 565 4.37 12.19 54.12
N ASN A 566 3.82 11.10 53.57
CA ASN A 566 3.34 9.97 54.36
C ASN A 566 4.21 8.76 53.95
N GLU A 567 5.00 8.24 54.89
CA GLU A 567 4.67 7.06 55.72
C GLU A 567 4.77 5.75 54.94
#